data_AF-A0AAU2B302-F1
#
_entry.id   AF-A0AAU2B302-F1
#
_cell.length_a   1.000
_cell.length_b   1.000
_cell.length_c   1.000
_cell.angle_alpha   90.00
_cell.angle_beta   90.00
_cell.angle_gamma   90.00
#
_symmetry.space_group_name_H-M   'P 1'
#
loop_
_entity.id
_entity.type
_entity.pdbx_description
1 polymer ?
#
loop_
_entity_poly.entity_id
_entity_poly.type
_entity_poly.pdbx_seq_one_letter_code
_entity_poly.pdbx_strand_id
1 'polypeptide(L)'
;MSSEPWGDLASSIAGLHDAYARSQQQYQGFLPDSPAAREAASEPFAGDWAQYPSRNANMAGLLVAMLAVDQLAGLATLLRASPSVTAPSVVARSMLETASLAFYLLDPAADALERIRRQQNYRLVALWESRMLLDPDRTRDPEASPVAVRTMDERMDGILRTATRFGLTPRRSKDNRFAPFIASAEHTKAVRAMPLIEDAVGGDDGLGALVYRLSSSVIVPFRCGV
;
A
#
# COMPACT_ATOMS: atom_id res chain seq x y z
N MET A 1 -0.24 23.20 -27.18
CA MET A 1 0.30 21.93 -26.63
C MET A 1 1.81 22.02 -26.69
N SER A 2 2.51 21.63 -25.63
CA SER A 2 3.98 21.68 -25.59
C SER A 2 4.59 20.76 -26.65
N SER A 3 5.77 21.12 -27.15
CA SER A 3 6.57 20.28 -28.04
C SER A 3 7.19 19.08 -27.32
N GLU A 4 7.28 19.12 -25.99
CA GLU A 4 7.91 18.07 -25.17
C GLU A 4 6.99 17.63 -24.02
N PRO A 5 5.83 17.01 -24.31
CA PRO A 5 4.84 16.65 -23.29
C PRO A 5 5.40 15.73 -22.19
N TRP A 6 6.33 14.84 -22.52
CA TRP A 6 7.01 13.97 -21.56
C TRP A 6 8.00 14.72 -20.68
N GLY A 7 8.69 15.72 -21.23
CA GLY A 7 9.59 16.60 -20.48
C GLY A 7 8.84 17.46 -19.47
N ASP A 8 7.67 17.99 -19.86
CA ASP A 8 6.79 18.75 -18.96
C ASP A 8 6.23 17.89 -17.83
N LEU A 9 5.78 16.66 -18.15
CA LEU A 9 5.31 15.70 -17.16
C LEU A 9 6.43 15.35 -16.18
N ALA A 10 7.63 15.03 -16.68
CA ALA A 10 8.77 14.71 -15.83
C ALA A 10 9.17 15.90 -14.91
N SER A 11 9.07 17.14 -15.41
CA SER A 11 9.35 18.34 -14.62
C SER A 11 8.30 18.60 -13.55
N SER A 12 7.02 18.40 -13.88
CA SER A 12 5.92 18.50 -12.93
C SER A 12 6.06 17.46 -11.80
N ILE A 13 6.40 16.23 -12.17
CA ILE A 13 6.68 15.15 -11.23
C ILE A 13 7.85 15.50 -10.30
N ALA A 14 8.97 15.96 -10.86
CA ALA A 14 10.14 16.33 -10.07
C ALA A 14 9.81 17.44 -9.06
N GLY A 15 9.01 18.44 -9.47
CA GLY A 15 8.53 19.50 -8.58
C GLY A 15 7.70 18.97 -7.40
N LEU A 16 6.82 17.97 -7.64
CA LEU A 16 6.04 17.32 -6.58
C LEU A 16 6.95 16.54 -5.61
N HIS A 17 7.88 15.76 -6.13
CA HIS A 17 8.87 15.04 -5.32
C HIS A 17 9.65 16.01 -4.43
N ASP A 18 10.16 17.11 -4.98
CA ASP A 18 10.95 18.08 -4.22
C ASP A 18 10.12 18.81 -3.15
N ALA A 19 8.85 19.10 -3.44
CA ALA A 19 7.92 19.64 -2.45
C ALA A 19 7.71 18.67 -1.28
N TYR A 20 7.53 17.38 -1.59
CA TYR A 20 7.39 16.34 -0.57
C TYR A 20 8.67 16.18 0.27
N ALA A 21 9.84 16.12 -0.39
CA ALA A 21 11.14 16.00 0.28
C ALA A 21 11.40 17.18 1.24
N ARG A 22 11.08 18.41 0.82
CA ARG A 22 11.16 19.59 1.71
C ARG A 22 10.24 19.47 2.91
N SER A 23 8.99 19.02 2.70
CA SER A 23 8.05 18.81 3.80
C SER A 23 8.57 17.78 4.80
N GLN A 24 9.12 16.66 4.32
CA GLN A 24 9.71 15.62 5.18
C GLN A 24 10.93 16.13 5.96
N GLN A 25 11.79 16.94 5.35
CA GLN A 25 12.92 17.55 6.03
C GLN A 25 12.49 18.56 7.11
N GLN A 26 11.43 19.33 6.83
CA GLN A 26 10.90 20.32 7.75
C GLN A 26 10.20 19.68 8.96
N TYR A 27 9.48 18.58 8.74
CA TYR A 27 8.66 17.94 9.76
C TYR A 27 9.19 16.53 10.04
N GLN A 28 9.95 16.37 11.13
CA GLN A 28 10.38 15.07 11.60
C GLN A 28 9.20 14.32 12.26
N GLY A 29 8.43 13.59 11.46
CA GLY A 29 7.28 12.80 11.91
C GLY A 29 5.94 13.45 11.62
N PHE A 30 4.99 13.33 12.54
CA PHE A 30 3.65 13.91 12.35
C PHE A 30 3.68 15.42 12.57
N LEU A 31 2.95 16.15 11.72
CA LEU A 31 2.69 17.57 11.93
C LEU A 31 2.07 17.79 13.33
N PRO A 32 2.54 18.78 14.11
CA PRO A 32 1.89 19.15 15.37
C PRO A 32 0.38 19.39 15.16
N ASP A 33 -0.43 18.94 16.12
CA ASP A 33 -1.90 19.04 16.11
C ASP A 33 -2.63 18.33 14.95
N SER A 34 -1.90 17.65 14.06
CA SER A 34 -2.50 16.81 13.02
C SER A 34 -3.32 15.66 13.63
N PRO A 35 -4.29 15.10 12.87
CA PRO A 35 -4.99 13.89 13.29
C PRO A 35 -4.04 12.78 13.74
N ALA A 36 -2.99 12.50 12.96
CA ALA A 36 -1.98 11.49 13.29
C ALA A 36 -1.25 11.77 14.61
N ALA A 37 -0.89 13.03 14.89
CA ALA A 37 -0.26 13.41 16.15
C ALA A 37 -1.20 13.21 17.35
N ARG A 38 -2.48 13.59 17.22
CA ARG A 38 -3.49 13.42 18.27
C ARG A 38 -3.77 11.96 18.57
N GLU A 39 -3.83 11.12 17.54
CA GLU A 39 -4.03 9.67 17.68
C GLU A 39 -2.85 9.00 18.40
N ALA A 40 -1.62 9.37 18.03
CA ALA A 40 -0.40 8.81 18.61
C ALA A 40 -0.14 9.25 20.07
N ALA A 41 -0.79 10.32 20.54
CA ALA A 41 -0.52 10.89 21.87
C ALA A 41 -1.04 10.03 23.04
N SER A 42 -2.14 9.28 22.84
CA SER A 42 -2.84 8.58 23.94
C SER A 42 -2.92 7.06 23.80
N GLU A 43 -2.65 6.51 22.62
CA GLU A 43 -2.65 5.06 22.28
C GLU A 43 -3.72 4.23 23.02
N PRO A 44 -5.01 4.62 22.95
CA PRO A 44 -6.08 3.91 23.66
C PRO A 44 -6.29 2.49 23.14
N PHE A 45 -5.69 2.16 22.00
CA PHE A 45 -5.81 0.89 21.31
C PHE A 45 -4.65 -0.08 21.59
N ALA A 46 -3.70 0.25 22.46
CA ALA A 46 -2.55 -0.61 22.77
C ALA A 46 -2.97 -2.03 23.24
N GLY A 47 -2.23 -3.06 22.84
CA GLY A 47 -2.53 -4.46 23.19
C GLY A 47 -1.56 -5.46 22.57
N ASP A 48 -1.95 -6.74 22.49
CA ASP A 48 -1.07 -7.80 21.95
C ASP A 48 -0.67 -7.56 20.49
N TRP A 49 -1.45 -6.77 19.73
CA TRP A 49 -1.07 -6.39 18.37
C TRP A 49 0.11 -5.40 18.32
N ALA A 50 0.31 -4.53 19.30
CA ALA A 50 1.34 -3.49 19.33
C ALA A 50 1.19 -2.60 20.58
N GLN A 51 2.34 -2.07 21.04
CA GLN A 51 2.38 -1.05 22.09
C GLN A 51 1.89 0.32 21.61
N TYR A 52 2.21 0.71 20.36
CA TYR A 52 1.86 2.01 19.77
C TYR A 52 1.11 1.81 18.43
N PRO A 53 -0.08 1.20 18.43
CA PRO A 53 -0.77 0.80 17.20
C PRO A 53 -1.16 1.99 16.33
N SER A 54 -1.61 3.10 16.91
CA SER A 54 -2.06 4.28 16.16
C SER A 54 -0.87 4.95 15.46
N ARG A 55 0.25 5.10 16.19
CA ARG A 55 1.51 5.56 15.61
C ARG A 55 1.99 4.63 14.50
N ASN A 56 1.98 3.31 14.73
CA ASN A 56 2.42 2.33 13.74
C ASN A 56 1.57 2.36 12.46
N ALA A 57 0.25 2.53 12.60
CA ALA A 57 -0.66 2.63 11.46
C ALA A 57 -0.36 3.86 10.60
N ASN A 58 -0.23 5.03 11.24
CA ASN A 58 0.12 6.28 10.53
C ASN A 58 1.53 6.19 9.90
N MET A 59 2.52 5.66 10.62
CA MET A 59 3.88 5.47 10.08
C MET A 59 3.91 4.50 8.89
N ALA A 60 3.15 3.41 8.93
CA ALA A 60 3.06 2.49 7.81
C ALA A 60 2.51 3.19 6.55
N GLY A 61 1.43 3.98 6.69
CA GLY A 61 0.91 4.78 5.59
C GLY A 61 1.93 5.78 5.03
N LEU A 62 2.65 6.49 5.90
CA LEU A 62 3.69 7.44 5.49
C LEU A 62 4.86 6.77 4.77
N LEU A 63 5.29 5.58 5.21
CA LEU A 63 6.34 4.81 4.54
C LEU A 63 5.92 4.40 3.12
N VAL A 64 4.66 3.98 2.95
CA VAL A 64 4.12 3.65 1.63
C VAL A 64 4.01 4.92 0.76
N ALA A 65 3.58 6.05 1.33
CA ALA A 65 3.55 7.33 0.61
C ALA A 65 4.93 7.77 0.13
N MET A 66 5.95 7.62 0.99
CA MET A 66 7.35 7.89 0.62
C MET A 66 7.81 7.01 -0.53
N LEU A 67 7.52 5.70 -0.49
CA LEU A 67 7.84 4.78 -1.58
C LEU A 67 7.16 5.19 -2.90
N ALA A 68 5.89 5.61 -2.86
CA ALA A 68 5.19 6.09 -4.04
C ALA A 68 5.87 7.34 -4.65
N VAL A 69 6.32 8.27 -3.80
CA VAL A 69 7.04 9.47 -4.22
C VAL A 69 8.42 9.15 -4.81
N ASP A 70 9.15 8.18 -4.25
CA ASP A 70 10.42 7.71 -4.79
C ASP A 70 10.24 7.04 -6.17
N GLN A 71 9.21 6.20 -6.30
CA GLN A 71 8.84 5.60 -7.60
C GLN A 71 8.47 6.65 -8.63
N LEU A 72 7.79 7.72 -8.20
CA LEU A 72 7.43 8.84 -9.04
C LEU A 72 8.68 9.61 -9.52
N ALA A 73 9.69 9.83 -8.66
CA ALA A 73 10.97 10.41 -9.09
C ALA A 73 11.73 9.51 -10.09
N GLY A 74 11.71 8.19 -9.87
CA GLY A 74 12.22 7.21 -10.82
C GLY A 74 11.51 7.30 -12.18
N LEU A 75 10.18 7.46 -12.19
CA LEU A 75 9.40 7.66 -13.40
C LEU A 75 9.84 8.93 -14.16
N ALA A 76 10.02 10.07 -13.48
CA ALA A 76 10.50 11.28 -14.14
C ALA A 76 11.89 11.11 -14.77
N THR A 77 12.76 10.32 -14.14
CA THR A 77 14.07 9.98 -14.72
C THR A 77 13.91 9.15 -16.00
N LEU A 78 13.06 8.12 -15.97
CA LEU A 78 12.80 7.27 -17.13
C LEU A 78 12.15 8.02 -18.29
N LEU A 79 11.22 8.94 -18.01
CA LEU A 79 10.56 9.76 -19.03
C LEU A 79 11.54 10.68 -19.78
N ARG A 80 12.66 11.07 -19.16
CA ARG A 80 13.71 11.88 -19.79
C ARG A 80 14.76 11.03 -20.50
N ALA A 81 15.08 9.87 -19.93
CA ALA A 81 16.23 9.07 -20.37
C ALA A 81 15.88 7.99 -21.39
N SER A 82 14.65 7.49 -21.41
CA SER A 82 14.28 6.32 -22.19
C SER A 82 13.44 6.67 -23.41
N PRO A 83 13.81 6.21 -24.61
CA PRO A 83 12.90 6.24 -25.77
C PRO A 83 11.79 5.17 -25.66
N SER A 84 11.86 4.27 -24.68
CA SER A 84 10.89 3.18 -24.50
C SER A 84 9.69 3.62 -23.67
N VAL A 85 8.49 3.22 -24.12
CA VAL A 85 7.23 3.45 -23.38
C VAL A 85 7.00 2.38 -22.31
N THR A 86 7.57 1.18 -22.47
CA THR A 86 7.32 0.04 -21.59
C THR A 86 7.83 0.28 -20.18
N ALA A 87 9.08 0.75 -20.04
CA ALA A 87 9.69 0.95 -18.72
C ALA A 87 8.96 2.03 -17.89
N PRO A 88 8.67 3.24 -18.42
CA PRO A 88 7.82 4.22 -17.74
C PRO A 88 6.44 3.65 -17.37
N SER A 89 5.82 2.84 -18.24
CA SER A 89 4.48 2.27 -17.96
C SER A 89 4.47 1.31 -16.77
N VAL A 90 5.50 0.46 -16.65
CA VAL A 90 5.63 -0.47 -15.51
C VAL A 90 5.83 0.30 -14.20
N VAL A 91 6.70 1.32 -14.20
CA VAL A 91 6.94 2.13 -13.01
C VAL A 91 5.70 2.97 -12.65
N ALA A 92 5.01 3.54 -13.62
CA ALA A 92 3.77 4.28 -13.40
C ALA A 92 2.69 3.39 -12.76
N ARG A 93 2.53 2.14 -13.22
CA ARG A 93 1.61 1.18 -12.60
C ARG A 93 1.98 0.89 -11.15
N SER A 94 3.25 0.59 -10.87
CA SER A 94 3.70 0.30 -9.51
C SER A 94 3.53 1.51 -8.58
N MET A 95 3.76 2.72 -9.10
CA MET A 95 3.49 3.97 -8.39
C MET A 95 2.02 4.14 -8.05
N LEU A 96 1.10 3.87 -8.99
CA LEU A 96 -0.34 3.94 -8.75
C LEU A 96 -0.80 2.91 -7.71
N GLU A 97 -0.28 1.67 -7.79
CA GLU A 97 -0.55 0.62 -6.80
C GLU A 97 -0.12 1.05 -5.39
N THR A 98 1.10 1.61 -5.27
CA THR A 98 1.66 2.07 -4.00
C THR A 98 0.93 3.32 -3.47
N ALA A 99 0.63 4.29 -4.33
CA ALA A 99 -0.09 5.50 -3.95
C ALA A 99 -1.52 5.21 -3.48
N SER A 100 -2.22 4.29 -4.16
CA SER A 100 -3.58 3.86 -3.77
C SER A 100 -3.55 3.18 -2.39
N LEU A 101 -2.53 2.38 -2.12
CA LEU A 101 -2.32 1.79 -0.79
C LEU A 101 -2.05 2.86 0.27
N ALA A 102 -1.19 3.83 -0.01
CA ALA A 102 -0.93 4.95 0.91
C ALA A 102 -2.22 5.71 1.23
N PHE A 103 -3.02 6.03 0.19
CA PHE A 103 -4.30 6.69 0.36
C PHE A 103 -5.27 5.86 1.21
N TYR A 104 -5.39 4.56 0.95
CA TYR A 104 -6.21 3.67 1.78
C TYR A 104 -5.76 3.62 3.24
N LEU A 105 -4.45 3.61 3.51
CA LEU A 105 -3.93 3.59 4.88
C LEU A 105 -4.04 4.93 5.61
N LEU A 106 -3.99 6.05 4.86
CA LEU A 106 -3.99 7.42 5.39
C LEU A 106 -5.31 8.17 5.16
N ASP A 107 -6.35 7.45 4.73
CA ASP A 107 -7.66 8.00 4.43
C ASP A 107 -8.14 8.94 5.56
N PRO A 108 -8.35 10.23 5.27
CA PRO A 108 -8.70 11.21 6.29
C PRO A 108 -10.09 10.98 6.88
N ALA A 109 -10.96 10.23 6.19
CA ALA A 109 -12.29 9.87 6.69
C ALA A 109 -12.25 8.66 7.63
N ALA A 110 -11.21 7.83 7.57
CA ALA A 110 -11.04 6.74 8.52
C ALA A 110 -10.78 7.30 9.92
N ASP A 111 -11.27 6.61 10.95
CA ASP A 111 -10.84 6.87 12.32
C ASP A 111 -9.55 6.09 12.65
N ALA A 112 -9.03 6.31 13.86
CA ALA A 112 -7.81 5.68 14.32
C ALA A 112 -7.91 4.15 14.37
N LEU A 113 -9.04 3.61 14.82
CA LEU A 113 -9.24 2.17 14.96
C LEU A 113 -9.33 1.50 13.58
N GLU A 114 -10.00 2.14 12.63
CA GLU A 114 -10.08 1.72 11.25
C GLU A 114 -8.69 1.75 10.59
N ARG A 115 -7.90 2.82 10.77
CA ARG A 115 -6.49 2.85 10.32
C ARG A 115 -5.67 1.70 10.88
N ILE A 116 -5.79 1.42 12.17
CA ILE A 116 -5.12 0.28 12.81
C ILE A 116 -5.58 -1.04 12.19
N ARG A 117 -6.89 -1.24 12.01
CA ARG A 117 -7.45 -2.43 11.36
C ARG A 117 -6.86 -2.62 9.96
N ARG A 118 -6.84 -1.56 9.14
CA ARG A 118 -6.26 -1.58 7.79
C ARG A 118 -4.79 -2.00 7.84
N GLN A 119 -3.99 -1.39 8.70
CA GLN A 119 -2.56 -1.74 8.84
C GLN A 119 -2.35 -3.17 9.35
N GLN A 120 -3.11 -3.63 10.34
CA GLN A 120 -2.96 -4.98 10.89
C GLN A 120 -3.37 -6.05 9.87
N ASN A 121 -4.28 -5.77 8.95
CA ASN A 121 -4.59 -6.70 7.85
C ASN A 121 -3.38 -6.95 6.94
N TYR A 122 -2.59 -5.92 6.60
CA TYR A 122 -1.34 -6.13 5.85
C TYR A 122 -0.34 -6.96 6.65
N ARG A 123 -0.26 -6.72 7.96
CA ARG A 123 0.62 -7.50 8.83
C ARG A 123 0.17 -8.96 8.95
N LEU A 124 -1.13 -9.23 9.00
CA LEU A 124 -1.67 -10.60 9.00
C LEU A 124 -1.32 -11.33 7.70
N VAL A 125 -1.40 -10.65 6.55
CA VAL A 125 -0.95 -11.22 5.26
C VAL A 125 0.55 -11.54 5.32
N ALA A 126 1.39 -10.61 5.74
CA ALA A 126 2.84 -10.82 5.83
C ALA A 126 3.23 -11.96 6.80
N LEU A 127 2.56 -12.05 7.96
CA LEU A 127 2.75 -13.15 8.92
C LEU A 127 2.30 -14.48 8.34
N TRP A 128 1.17 -14.50 7.64
CA TRP A 128 0.64 -15.69 6.99
C TRP A 128 1.57 -16.18 5.88
N GLU A 129 2.05 -15.29 4.99
CA GLU A 129 3.01 -15.63 3.94
C GLU A 129 4.32 -16.15 4.54
N SER A 130 4.84 -15.48 5.57
CA SER A 130 6.04 -15.92 6.29
C SER A 130 5.86 -17.30 6.91
N ARG A 131 4.68 -17.55 7.52
CA ARG A 131 4.31 -18.87 8.03
C ARG A 131 4.30 -19.91 6.92
N MET A 132 3.70 -19.61 5.76
CA MET A 132 3.65 -20.54 4.62
C MET A 132 5.03 -20.91 4.09
N LEU A 133 5.95 -19.94 4.02
CA LEU A 133 7.33 -20.17 3.55
C LEU A 133 8.14 -21.04 4.51
N LEU A 134 7.87 -20.94 5.81
CA LEU A 134 8.58 -21.64 6.88
C LEU A 134 7.90 -22.94 7.33
N ASP A 135 6.77 -23.29 6.72
CA ASP A 135 5.98 -24.48 7.07
C ASP A 135 6.62 -25.74 6.45
N PRO A 136 7.22 -26.63 7.26
CA PRO A 136 7.96 -27.80 6.75
C PRO A 136 7.07 -28.77 5.96
N ASP A 137 5.74 -28.73 6.15
CA ASP A 137 4.81 -29.56 5.38
C ASP A 137 4.51 -28.97 4.00
N ARG A 138 4.86 -27.70 3.76
CA ARG A 138 4.58 -26.96 2.51
C ARG A 138 5.84 -26.57 1.74
N THR A 139 7.00 -26.59 2.37
CA THR A 139 8.28 -26.19 1.78
C THR A 139 9.30 -27.32 1.83
N ARG A 140 10.26 -27.28 0.91
CA ARG A 140 11.46 -28.15 0.95
C ARG A 140 12.66 -27.44 1.56
N ASP A 141 12.45 -26.25 2.12
CA ASP A 141 13.50 -25.44 2.73
C ASP A 141 14.07 -26.14 3.98
N PRO A 142 15.38 -26.42 4.03
CA PRO A 142 16.02 -26.98 5.23
C PRO A 142 15.96 -26.04 6.45
N GLU A 143 15.73 -24.74 6.26
CA GLU A 143 15.55 -23.75 7.33
C GLU A 143 14.11 -23.71 7.87
N ALA A 144 13.20 -24.53 7.31
CA ALA A 144 11.83 -24.63 7.80
C ALA A 144 11.82 -25.09 9.27
N SER A 145 11.15 -24.32 10.13
CA SER A 145 11.21 -24.51 11.57
C SER A 145 9.80 -24.54 12.16
N PRO A 146 9.37 -25.66 12.77
CA PRO A 146 8.11 -25.73 13.51
C PRO A 146 7.99 -24.66 14.60
N VAL A 147 9.12 -24.22 15.18
CA VAL A 147 9.16 -23.14 16.16
C VAL A 147 8.81 -21.80 15.51
N ALA A 148 9.33 -21.53 14.31
CA ALA A 148 9.02 -20.30 13.58
C ALA A 148 7.54 -20.27 13.16
N VAL A 149 6.98 -21.39 12.70
CA VAL A 149 5.55 -21.52 12.39
C VAL A 149 4.69 -21.19 13.61
N ARG A 150 4.97 -21.82 14.77
CA ARG A 150 4.25 -21.53 16.03
C ARG A 150 4.36 -20.05 16.41
N THR A 151 5.54 -19.46 16.27
CA THR A 151 5.77 -18.03 16.55
C THR A 151 4.90 -17.13 15.67
N MET A 152 4.75 -17.46 14.38
CA MET A 152 3.88 -16.70 13.48
C MET A 152 2.40 -16.89 13.82
N ASP A 153 1.99 -18.12 14.16
CA ASP A 153 0.62 -18.43 14.59
C ASP A 153 0.25 -17.67 15.87
N GLU A 154 1.13 -17.67 16.89
CA GLU A 154 0.92 -16.92 18.13
C GLU A 154 0.78 -15.41 17.90
N ARG A 155 1.59 -14.85 16.99
CA ARG A 155 1.50 -13.43 16.61
C ARG A 155 0.19 -13.10 15.91
N MET A 156 -0.24 -13.94 14.96
CA MET A 156 -1.54 -13.76 14.29
C MET A 156 -2.70 -13.88 15.29
N ASP A 157 -2.65 -14.86 16.19
CA ASP A 157 -3.65 -15.05 17.24
C ASP A 157 -3.74 -13.84 18.18
N GLY A 158 -2.60 -13.25 18.58
CA GLY A 158 -2.55 -12.03 19.38
C GLY A 158 -3.22 -10.84 18.70
N ILE A 159 -2.99 -10.66 17.39
CA ILE A 159 -3.65 -9.62 16.60
C ILE A 159 -5.17 -9.83 16.60
N LEU A 160 -5.65 -11.06 16.30
CA LEU A 160 -7.08 -11.31 16.21
C LEU A 160 -7.79 -11.22 17.56
N ARG A 161 -7.17 -11.68 18.66
CA ARG A 161 -7.73 -11.50 20.02
C ARG A 161 -7.87 -10.03 20.39
N THR A 162 -6.85 -9.24 20.11
CA THR A 162 -6.86 -7.79 20.37
C THR A 162 -7.95 -7.09 19.55
N ALA A 163 -8.11 -7.48 18.28
CA ALA A 163 -9.17 -6.95 17.41
C ALA A 163 -10.57 -7.17 18.01
N THR A 164 -10.87 -8.38 18.52
CA THR A 164 -12.14 -8.68 19.18
C THR A 164 -12.39 -7.80 20.41
N ARG A 165 -11.34 -7.51 21.21
CA ARG A 165 -11.44 -6.64 22.39
C ARG A 165 -11.89 -5.21 22.04
N PHE A 166 -11.57 -4.75 20.84
CA PHE A 166 -11.98 -3.44 20.32
C PHE A 166 -13.23 -3.50 19.43
N GLY A 167 -14.00 -4.58 19.51
CA GLY A 167 -15.28 -4.71 18.79
C GLY A 167 -15.13 -5.01 17.29
N LEU A 168 -13.93 -5.32 16.81
CA LEU A 168 -13.71 -5.72 15.42
C LEU A 168 -13.99 -7.21 15.23
N THR A 169 -14.33 -7.62 14.00
CA THR A 169 -14.71 -9.00 13.69
C THR A 169 -13.59 -9.73 12.93
N PRO A 170 -12.74 -10.54 13.59
CA PRO A 170 -11.75 -11.34 12.89
C PRO A 170 -12.41 -12.46 12.06
N ARG A 171 -11.81 -12.79 10.92
CA ARG A 171 -12.23 -13.85 10.00
C ARG A 171 -11.03 -14.73 9.67
N ARG A 172 -11.24 -16.05 9.73
CA ARG A 172 -10.25 -17.07 9.34
C ARG A 172 -10.81 -17.94 8.22
N SER A 173 -9.94 -18.35 7.30
CA SER A 173 -10.29 -19.41 6.35
C SER A 173 -10.33 -20.76 7.06
N LYS A 174 -11.36 -21.57 6.81
CA LYS A 174 -11.52 -22.90 7.42
C LYS A 174 -10.38 -23.86 7.05
N ASP A 175 -9.81 -23.68 5.87
CA ASP A 175 -8.80 -24.54 5.25
C ASP A 175 -7.40 -23.88 5.22
N ASN A 176 -7.25 -22.73 5.87
CA ASN A 176 -6.02 -21.93 5.83
C ASN A 176 -5.51 -21.62 4.40
N ARG A 177 -6.41 -21.58 3.40
CA ARG A 177 -6.06 -21.19 2.01
C ARG A 177 -5.85 -19.68 1.86
N PHE A 178 -6.42 -18.90 2.76
CA PHE A 178 -6.32 -17.44 2.74
C PHE A 178 -5.84 -16.93 4.09
N ALA A 179 -5.07 -15.84 4.05
CA ALA A 179 -4.65 -15.13 5.25
C ALA A 179 -5.87 -14.71 6.09
N PRO A 180 -5.77 -14.78 7.43
CA PRO A 180 -6.78 -14.21 8.30
C PRO A 180 -6.87 -12.69 8.08
N PHE A 181 -8.05 -12.13 8.30
CA PHE A 181 -8.28 -10.69 8.19
C PHE A 181 -9.29 -10.21 9.24
N ILE A 182 -9.29 -8.92 9.50
CA ILE A 182 -10.21 -8.24 10.41
C ILE A 182 -11.21 -7.47 9.56
N ALA A 183 -12.48 -7.85 9.66
CA ALA A 183 -13.59 -7.19 8.98
C ALA A 183 -14.03 -5.92 9.72
N SER A 184 -14.55 -4.95 8.96
CA SER A 184 -15.31 -3.81 9.47
C SER A 184 -16.76 -3.87 8.96
N ALA A 185 -17.60 -2.94 9.41
CA ALA A 185 -18.97 -2.82 8.93
C ALA A 185 -19.04 -2.60 7.41
N GLU A 186 -18.11 -1.80 6.88
CA GLU A 186 -18.01 -1.48 5.46
C GLU A 186 -17.25 -2.57 4.67
N HIS A 187 -16.24 -3.18 5.28
CA HIS A 187 -15.35 -4.13 4.61
C HIS A 187 -15.49 -5.54 5.18
N THR A 188 -16.41 -6.32 4.60
CA THR A 188 -16.67 -7.71 4.99
C THR A 188 -15.68 -8.72 4.39
N LYS A 189 -14.84 -8.28 3.43
CA LYS A 189 -13.82 -9.08 2.74
C LYS A 189 -12.45 -8.43 2.88
N ALA A 190 -11.39 -9.23 2.71
CA ALA A 190 -10.03 -8.71 2.63
C ALA A 190 -9.89 -7.75 1.44
N VAL A 191 -9.44 -6.53 1.72
CA VAL A 191 -9.19 -5.51 0.70
C VAL A 191 -7.94 -5.88 -0.08
N ARG A 192 -8.01 -5.81 -1.40
CA ARG A 192 -6.91 -6.11 -2.33
C ARG A 192 -6.47 -4.83 -3.03
N ALA A 193 -5.25 -4.84 -3.58
CA ALA A 193 -4.69 -3.67 -4.26
C ALA A 193 -5.55 -3.20 -5.45
N MET A 194 -6.04 -4.12 -6.28
CA MET A 194 -6.81 -3.75 -7.49
C MET A 194 -8.08 -2.93 -7.22
N PRO A 195 -8.98 -3.33 -6.29
CA PRO A 195 -10.11 -2.50 -5.88
C PRO A 195 -9.71 -1.10 -5.41
N LEU A 196 -8.61 -0.97 -4.65
CA LEU A 196 -8.14 0.35 -4.19
C LEU A 196 -7.73 1.26 -5.34
N ILE A 197 -7.14 0.70 -6.39
CA ILE A 197 -6.76 1.47 -7.57
C ILE A 197 -8.00 1.80 -8.40
N GLU A 198 -8.98 0.90 -8.48
CA GLU A 198 -10.26 1.20 -9.13
C GLU A 198 -10.99 2.34 -8.41
N ASP A 199 -11.01 2.34 -7.08
CA ASP A 199 -11.60 3.43 -6.28
C ASP A 199 -10.83 4.75 -6.44
N ALA A 200 -9.49 4.70 -6.52
CA ALA A 200 -8.64 5.88 -6.60
C ALA A 200 -8.57 6.51 -8.02
N VAL A 201 -8.60 5.67 -9.06
CA VAL A 201 -8.29 6.10 -10.44
C VAL A 201 -9.38 5.73 -11.45
N GLY A 202 -10.37 4.94 -11.05
CA GLY A 202 -11.35 4.36 -11.96
C GLY A 202 -12.40 5.35 -12.47
N GLY A 203 -12.98 6.17 -11.61
CA GLY A 203 -14.20 6.91 -11.99
C GLY A 203 -15.26 5.99 -12.65
N ASP A 204 -16.12 6.53 -13.51
CA ASP A 204 -17.16 5.74 -14.20
C ASP A 204 -16.60 4.77 -15.28
N ASP A 205 -15.37 4.97 -15.75
CA ASP A 205 -14.78 4.18 -16.84
C ASP A 205 -13.83 3.05 -16.37
N GLY A 206 -13.37 3.09 -15.12
CA GLY A 206 -12.44 2.13 -14.51
C GLY A 206 -10.97 2.27 -14.93
N LEU A 207 -10.06 1.74 -14.09
CA LEU A 207 -8.61 1.70 -14.37
C LEU A 207 -8.31 0.93 -15.68
N GLY A 208 -9.13 -0.09 -16.00
CA GLY A 208 -9.04 -0.83 -17.25
C GLY A 208 -9.19 0.07 -18.48
N ALA A 209 -10.15 1.01 -18.47
CA ALA A 209 -10.31 1.97 -19.56
C ALA A 209 -9.22 3.04 -19.55
N LEU A 210 -8.70 3.44 -18.39
CA LEU A 210 -7.54 4.34 -18.32
C LEU A 210 -6.29 3.68 -18.93
N VAL A 211 -5.97 2.46 -18.51
CA VAL A 211 -4.84 1.68 -19.03
C VAL A 211 -5.04 1.38 -20.51
N TYR A 212 -6.25 1.00 -20.94
CA TYR A 212 -6.59 0.85 -22.36
C TYR A 212 -6.41 2.16 -23.14
N ARG A 213 -6.89 3.31 -22.65
CA ARG A 213 -6.69 4.62 -23.30
C ARG A 213 -5.21 4.99 -23.39
N LEU A 214 -4.46 4.85 -22.29
CA LEU A 214 -3.03 5.15 -22.25
C LEU A 214 -2.24 4.24 -23.20
N SER A 215 -2.50 2.94 -23.19
CA SER A 215 -1.83 1.97 -24.08
C SER A 215 -2.28 2.05 -25.55
N SER A 216 -3.55 2.38 -25.82
CA SER A 216 -4.06 2.55 -27.19
C SER A 216 -3.62 3.86 -27.84
N SER A 217 -3.41 4.92 -27.06
CA SER A 217 -2.82 6.18 -27.55
C SER A 217 -1.34 6.09 -27.95
N VAL A 218 -0.66 5.00 -27.55
CA VAL A 218 0.75 4.71 -27.90
C VAL A 218 0.88 3.87 -29.17
N ILE A 219 -0.21 3.27 -29.67
CA ILE A 219 -0.22 2.63 -30.99
C ILE A 219 -0.31 3.74 -32.05
N VAL A 220 0.80 4.46 -32.24
CA VAL A 220 1.04 5.21 -33.46
C VAL A 220 1.15 4.15 -34.57
N PRO A 221 0.39 4.25 -35.68
CA PRO A 221 0.62 3.35 -36.81
C PRO A 221 2.06 3.56 -37.27
N PHE A 222 2.90 2.53 -37.06
CA PHE A 222 4.14 2.39 -37.80
C PHE A 222 3.74 2.36 -39.28
N ARG A 223 3.79 3.52 -39.94
CA ARG A 223 3.84 3.55 -41.40
C ARG A 223 5.20 2.97 -41.76
N CYS A 224 5.22 1.66 -42.01
CA CYS A 224 6.28 1.04 -42.78
C CYS A 224 6.27 1.72 -44.15
N GLY A 225 7.15 2.71 -44.32
CA GLY A 225 7.52 3.22 -45.63
C GLY A 225 8.27 2.10 -46.34
N VAL A 226 7.70 1.67 -47.47
CA VAL A 226 8.31 0.78 -48.47
C VAL A 226 9.47 1.51 -49.14
#